data_AF-A0A6N3BFE6-F1
#
_entry.id   AF-A0A6N3BFE6-F1
#
_cell.length_a   1.000
_cell.length_b   1.000
_cell.length_c   1.000
_cell.angle_alpha   90.00
_cell.angle_beta   90.00
_cell.angle_gamma   90.00
#
_symmetry.space_group_name_H-M   'P 1'
#
loop_
_entity.id
_entity.type
_entity.pdbx_description
1 polymer ?
#
loop_
_entity_poly.entity_id
_entity_poly.type
_entity_poly.pdbx_seq_one_letter_code
_entity_poly.pdbx_strand_id
1 'polypeptide(L)'
;MGHIEKINQYFAPEKVLAGTCLIGTVLKAVGDVDFIGKAGVGSINVAAQSGKLDVVQEQILADFKAANLNPNVTDNFLGTLYTKVVFNSVINTICTLFEIRMGQFIDYQGAEKLGRQLIDEAYDVAELAGIEPLNSREKEWGSIRYVSEETSPLYYPSMYQDMIKGRQTEVDYINGYVYDLGLANGYQA
;
A
#
# COMPACT_ATOMS: atom_id res chain seq x y z
N MET A 1 11.76 0.06 2.11
CA MET A 1 10.86 1.12 1.61
C MET A 1 11.60 2.43 1.35
N GLY A 2 12.72 2.70 2.05
CA GLY A 2 13.70 3.72 1.66
C GLY A 2 13.34 5.16 2.00
N HIS A 3 12.06 5.47 2.27
CA HIS A 3 11.62 6.81 2.61
C HIS A 3 11.77 7.14 4.10
N ILE A 4 11.60 6.15 4.99
CA ILE A 4 11.69 6.34 6.45
C ILE A 4 13.11 6.75 6.85
N GLU A 5 14.12 6.06 6.29
CA GLU A 5 15.53 6.31 6.54
C GLU A 5 15.94 7.70 6.06
N LYS A 6 15.33 8.20 4.98
CA LYS A 6 15.55 9.55 4.46
C LYS A 6 14.86 10.60 5.33
N ILE A 7 13.60 10.39 5.71
CA ILE A 7 12.83 11.33 6.55
C ILE A 7 13.51 11.52 7.92
N ASN A 8 13.99 10.44 8.52
CA ASN A 8 14.64 10.48 9.84
C ASN A 8 16.01 11.17 9.86
N GLN A 9 16.59 11.51 8.70
CA GLN A 9 17.77 12.38 8.64
C GLN A 9 17.43 13.84 8.96
N TYR A 10 16.16 14.22 8.83
CA TYR A 10 15.70 15.61 8.99
C TYR A 10 14.73 15.79 10.15
N PHE A 11 13.98 14.76 10.52
CA PHE A 11 12.97 14.82 11.57
C PHE A 11 13.21 13.73 12.60
N ALA A 12 13.04 14.08 13.87
CA ALA A 12 13.08 13.10 14.94
C ALA A 12 11.89 12.13 14.80
N PRO A 13 12.04 10.81 15.10
CA PRO A 13 10.95 9.83 14.98
C PRO A 13 9.65 10.23 15.67
N GLU A 14 9.71 10.99 16.77
CA GLU A 14 8.54 11.50 17.49
C GLU A 14 7.69 12.47 16.66
N LYS A 15 8.22 13.00 15.56
CA LYS A 15 7.54 13.91 14.64
C LYS A 15 7.09 13.23 13.35
N VAL A 16 7.29 11.92 13.21
CA VAL A 16 6.99 11.17 11.99
C VAL A 16 5.72 10.33 12.17
N LEU A 17 4.80 10.48 11.21
CA LEU A 17 3.63 9.61 11.03
C LEU A 17 3.82 8.78 9.76
N ALA A 18 3.60 7.47 9.86
CA ALA A 18 3.32 6.63 8.71
C ALA A 18 1.86 6.84 8.29
N GLY A 19 1.60 6.84 6.98
CA GLY A 19 0.25 6.91 6.43
C GLY A 19 0.13 6.04 5.18
N THR A 20 -0.89 5.18 5.13
CA THR A 20 -1.25 4.46 3.90
C THR A 20 -2.66 4.83 3.48
N CYS A 21 -2.82 5.28 2.24
CA CYS A 21 -4.11 5.70 1.71
C CYS A 21 -4.71 4.64 0.80
N LEU A 22 -5.99 4.34 1.01
CA LEU A 22 -6.84 3.62 0.07
C LEU A 22 -7.80 4.63 -0.57
N ILE A 23 -7.23 5.51 -1.39
CA ILE A 23 -7.95 6.57 -2.10
C ILE A 23 -7.49 6.51 -3.55
N GLY A 24 -8.40 6.14 -4.46
CA GLY A 24 -8.10 6.09 -5.88
C GLY A 24 -8.22 7.48 -6.50
N THR A 25 -7.17 7.96 -7.17
CA THR A 25 -7.19 9.22 -7.90
C THR A 25 -6.52 9.09 -9.26
N VAL A 26 -6.93 9.93 -10.21
CA VAL A 26 -6.30 10.03 -11.52
C VAL A 26 -6.07 11.50 -11.84
N LEU A 27 -4.81 11.86 -12.09
CA LEU A 27 -4.46 13.19 -12.61
C LEU A 27 -4.66 13.18 -14.13
N LYS A 28 -5.72 13.85 -14.61
CA LYS A 28 -6.06 13.96 -16.03
C LYS A 28 -5.23 15.03 -16.74
N ALA A 29 -5.07 16.17 -16.09
CA ALA A 29 -4.31 17.31 -16.57
C ALA A 29 -3.78 18.13 -15.38
N VAL A 30 -2.97 19.16 -15.66
CA VAL A 30 -2.48 20.07 -14.61
C VAL A 30 -3.66 20.71 -13.89
N GLY A 31 -3.80 20.44 -12.59
CA GLY A 31 -4.89 20.95 -11.75
C GLY A 31 -6.24 20.21 -11.90
N ASP A 32 -6.31 19.12 -12.67
CA ASP A 32 -7.52 18.34 -12.91
C ASP A 32 -7.37 16.90 -12.38
N VAL A 33 -8.02 16.62 -11.24
CA VAL A 33 -7.92 15.36 -10.49
C VAL A 33 -9.30 14.72 -10.37
N ASP A 34 -9.41 13.49 -10.86
CA ASP A 34 -10.56 12.63 -10.63
C ASP A 34 -10.36 11.80 -9.36
N PHE A 35 -11.44 11.62 -8.60
CA PHE A 35 -11.53 10.64 -7.52
C PHE A 35 -12.31 9.42 -8.01
N ILE A 36 -11.76 8.23 -7.76
CA ILE A 36 -12.36 6.95 -8.13
C ILE A 36 -13.15 6.40 -6.94
N GLY A 37 -14.37 5.93 -7.21
CA GLY A 37 -15.26 5.38 -6.19
C GLY A 37 -16.27 6.40 -5.66
N LYS A 38 -17.07 5.99 -4.67
CA LYS A 38 -18.10 6.84 -4.06
C LYS A 38 -17.47 7.89 -3.13
N ALA A 39 -18.07 9.07 -3.03
CA ALA A 39 -17.61 10.10 -2.10
C ALA A 39 -17.59 9.56 -0.65
N GLY A 40 -16.51 9.84 0.09
CA GLY A 40 -16.37 9.49 1.50
C GLY A 40 -15.98 8.03 1.80
N VAL A 41 -15.73 7.18 0.79
CA VAL A 41 -15.31 5.78 1.01
C VAL A 41 -13.80 5.60 1.18
N GLY A 42 -13.03 6.65 0.90
CA GLY A 42 -11.59 6.64 1.10
C GLY A 42 -11.23 6.45 2.58
N SER A 43 -10.15 5.73 2.84
CA SER A 43 -9.64 5.52 4.19
C SER A 43 -8.13 5.65 4.23
N ILE A 44 -7.62 5.98 5.42
CA ILE A 44 -6.19 6.04 5.69
C ILE A 44 -5.88 5.26 6.97
N ASN A 45 -4.82 4.47 6.96
CA ASN A 45 -4.22 3.94 8.20
C ASN A 45 -3.05 4.82 8.59
N VAL A 46 -2.92 5.14 9.87
CA VAL A 46 -1.89 6.05 10.38
C VAL A 46 -1.24 5.44 11.63
N ALA A 47 0.07 5.58 11.74
CA ALA A 47 0.83 5.15 12.91
C ALA A 47 1.93 6.14 13.25
N ALA A 48 2.12 6.47 14.53
CA ALA A 48 3.26 7.28 14.96
C ALA A 48 4.53 6.43 15.03
N GLN A 49 5.64 6.94 14.51
CA GLN A 49 6.91 6.20 14.57
C GLN A 49 7.42 6.04 16.01
N SER A 50 7.09 6.98 16.89
CA SER A 50 7.33 6.90 18.33
C SER A 50 6.45 5.88 19.08
N GLY A 51 5.47 5.26 18.42
CA GLY A 51 4.48 4.36 19.02
C GLY A 51 3.36 5.07 19.79
N LYS A 52 3.41 6.40 19.95
CA LYS A 52 2.35 7.21 20.56
C LYS A 52 2.19 8.53 19.85
N LEU A 53 0.95 8.96 19.69
CA LEU A 53 0.61 10.26 19.12
C LEU A 53 0.98 11.38 20.10
N ASP A 54 1.53 12.47 19.58
CA ASP A 54 1.62 13.73 20.31
C ASP A 54 0.41 14.64 20.01
N VAL A 55 0.29 15.74 20.76
CA VAL A 55 -0.84 16.68 20.63
C VAL A 55 -0.99 17.26 19.21
N VAL A 56 0.11 17.41 18.46
CA VAL A 56 0.07 17.93 17.09
C VAL A 56 -0.43 16.83 16.15
N GLN A 57 0.03 15.60 16.34
CA GLN A 57 -0.42 14.45 15.55
C GLN A 57 -1.91 14.13 15.81
N GLU A 58 -2.38 14.27 17.04
CA GLU A 58 -3.81 14.17 17.36
C GLU A 58 -4.65 15.24 16.63
N GLN A 59 -4.15 16.48 16.56
CA GLN A 59 -4.81 17.55 15.81
C GLN A 59 -4.86 17.25 14.30
N ILE A 60 -3.77 16.74 13.72
CA ILE A 60 -3.73 16.32 12.30
C ILE A 60 -4.80 15.25 12.02
N LEU A 61 -4.95 14.28 12.91
CA LEU A 61 -5.97 13.23 12.78
C LEU A 61 -7.39 13.77 12.91
N ALA A 62 -7.61 14.76 13.80
CA ALA A 62 -8.88 15.45 13.89
C ALA A 62 -9.23 16.18 12.59
N ASP A 63 -8.25 16.84 11.97
CA ASP A 63 -8.42 17.54 10.69
C ASP A 63 -8.72 16.55 9.56
N PHE A 64 -8.02 15.42 9.50
CA PHE A 64 -8.30 14.35 8.53
C PHE A 64 -9.70 13.77 8.68
N LYS A 65 -10.17 13.60 9.92
CA LYS A 65 -11.54 13.17 10.19
C LYS A 65 -12.56 14.21 9.74
N ALA A 66 -12.33 15.50 10.03
CA ALA A 66 -13.20 16.59 9.56
C ALA A 66 -13.25 16.69 8.03
N ALA A 67 -12.18 16.29 7.35
CA ALA A 67 -12.10 16.20 5.89
C ALA A 67 -12.69 14.92 5.28
N ASN A 68 -13.31 14.03 6.09
CA ASN A 68 -13.84 12.73 5.66
C ASN A 68 -12.79 11.77 5.06
N LEU A 69 -11.54 11.84 5.53
CA LEU A 69 -10.47 10.90 5.14
C LEU A 69 -10.45 9.61 5.98
N ASN A 70 -11.34 9.51 6.98
CA ASN A 70 -11.56 8.33 7.81
C ASN A 70 -10.26 7.70 8.36
N PRO A 71 -9.47 8.44 9.19
CA PRO A 71 -8.24 7.91 9.75
C PRO A 71 -8.48 6.76 10.73
N ASN A 72 -7.78 5.66 10.51
CA ASN A 72 -7.64 4.54 11.42
C ASN A 72 -6.24 4.55 12.05
N VAL A 73 -6.17 4.70 13.36
CA VAL A 73 -4.89 4.76 14.09
C VAL A 73 -4.45 3.36 14.48
N THR A 74 -3.17 3.05 14.26
CA THR A 74 -2.53 1.82 14.72
C THR A 74 -1.28 2.16 15.54
N ASP A 75 -0.86 1.24 16.39
CA ASP A 75 0.40 1.30 17.16
C ASP A 75 1.56 0.59 16.44
N ASN A 76 1.27 -0.09 15.33
CA ASN A 76 2.24 -0.84 14.54
C ASN A 76 2.70 -0.04 13.30
N PHE A 77 3.76 0.75 13.48
CA PHE A 77 4.31 1.63 12.45
C PHE A 77 4.79 0.88 11.19
N LEU A 78 5.67 -0.11 11.36
CA LEU A 78 6.22 -0.85 10.23
C LEU A 78 5.16 -1.73 9.56
N GLY A 79 4.31 -2.39 10.34
CA GLY A 79 3.20 -3.19 9.84
C GLY A 79 2.23 -2.39 8.99
N THR A 80 1.93 -1.15 9.38
CA THR A 80 1.07 -0.23 8.62
C THR A 80 1.60 -0.01 7.21
N LEU A 81 2.88 0.33 7.09
CA LEU A 81 3.51 0.57 5.80
C LEU A 81 3.68 -0.72 5.00
N TYR A 82 4.15 -1.79 5.65
CA TYR A 82 4.42 -3.07 5.00
C TYR A 82 3.16 -3.70 4.40
N THR A 83 2.02 -3.62 5.09
CA THR A 83 0.73 -4.11 4.58
C THR A 83 0.41 -3.50 3.21
N LYS A 84 0.63 -2.19 3.04
CA LYS A 84 0.39 -1.52 1.75
C LYS A 84 1.43 -1.88 0.69
N VAL A 85 2.67 -2.14 1.11
CA VAL A 85 3.70 -2.69 0.20
C VAL A 85 3.25 -4.03 -0.34
N VAL A 86 2.79 -4.96 0.52
CA VAL A 86 2.30 -6.29 0.07
C VAL A 86 1.17 -6.12 -0.93
N PHE A 87 0.15 -5.33 -0.59
CA PHE A 87 -0.96 -5.03 -1.49
C PHE A 87 -0.46 -4.63 -2.89
N ASN A 88 0.38 -3.60 -2.96
CA ASN A 88 0.86 -3.07 -4.24
C ASN A 88 1.81 -4.06 -4.96
N SER A 89 2.63 -4.81 -4.22
CA SER A 89 3.57 -5.78 -4.79
C SER A 89 2.89 -6.89 -5.59
N VAL A 90 1.61 -7.13 -5.29
CA VAL A 90 0.76 -8.10 -5.99
C VAL A 90 -0.06 -7.39 -7.06
N ILE A 91 -1.06 -6.59 -6.67
CA ILE A 91 -2.07 -6.13 -7.64
C ILE A 91 -1.52 -5.06 -8.59
N ASN A 92 -0.69 -4.12 -8.12
CA ASN A 92 -0.13 -3.11 -9.01
C ASN A 92 0.80 -3.78 -10.02
N THR A 93 1.66 -4.69 -9.55
CA THR A 93 2.68 -5.34 -10.36
C THR A 93 2.07 -6.27 -11.40
N ILE A 94 1.12 -7.15 -11.02
CA ILE A 94 0.45 -8.05 -11.98
C ILE A 94 -0.31 -7.23 -13.04
N CYS A 95 -1.14 -6.28 -12.62
CA CYS A 95 -1.92 -5.47 -13.57
C CYS A 95 -1.02 -4.66 -14.50
N THR A 96 0.12 -4.18 -14.00
CA THR A 96 1.10 -3.45 -14.82
C THR A 96 1.76 -4.39 -15.83
N LEU A 97 2.24 -5.55 -15.39
CA LEU A 97 2.94 -6.52 -16.24
C LEU A 97 2.06 -7.04 -17.39
N PHE A 98 0.77 -7.29 -17.11
CA PHE A 98 -0.17 -7.79 -18.11
C PHE A 98 -0.99 -6.70 -18.80
N GLU A 99 -0.79 -5.43 -18.43
CA GLU A 99 -1.53 -4.30 -18.99
C GLU A 99 -3.07 -4.44 -18.83
N ILE A 100 -3.50 -4.95 -17.69
CA ILE A 100 -4.91 -5.22 -17.36
C ILE A 100 -5.42 -4.37 -16.19
N ARG A 101 -6.75 -4.24 -16.10
CA ARG A 101 -7.44 -3.60 -14.97
C ARG A 101 -7.56 -4.57 -13.80
N MET A 102 -7.73 -4.02 -12.60
CA MET A 102 -7.91 -4.83 -11.39
C MET A 102 -9.07 -5.85 -11.51
N GLY A 103 -10.20 -5.45 -12.09
CA GLY A 103 -11.34 -6.35 -12.34
C GLY A 103 -11.00 -7.51 -13.29
N GLN A 104 -10.20 -7.25 -14.32
CA GLN A 104 -9.78 -8.30 -15.25
C GLN A 104 -8.80 -9.29 -14.59
N PHE A 105 -7.96 -8.81 -13.66
CA PHE A 105 -7.13 -9.70 -12.87
C PHE A 105 -7.99 -10.62 -11.99
N ILE A 106 -8.96 -10.08 -11.25
CA ILE A 106 -9.72 -10.90 -10.30
C ILE A 106 -10.69 -11.88 -10.98
N ASP A 107 -11.16 -11.56 -12.20
CA ASP A 107 -11.96 -12.45 -13.04
C ASP A 107 -11.16 -13.66 -13.60
N TYR A 108 -9.82 -13.61 -13.56
CA TYR A 108 -8.99 -14.72 -14.01
C TYR A 108 -9.09 -15.91 -13.03
N GLN A 109 -9.38 -17.10 -13.54
CA GLN A 109 -9.53 -18.32 -12.73
C GLN A 109 -8.31 -18.63 -11.83
N GLY A 110 -7.11 -18.20 -12.23
CA GLY A 110 -5.87 -18.39 -11.45
C GLY A 110 -5.53 -17.23 -10.51
N ALA A 111 -6.37 -16.19 -10.39
CA ALA A 111 -6.07 -14.99 -9.63
C ALA A 111 -5.78 -15.28 -8.17
N GLU A 112 -6.59 -16.14 -7.53
CA GLU A 112 -6.39 -16.51 -6.13
C GLU A 112 -5.09 -17.26 -5.92
N LYS A 113 -4.79 -18.25 -6.78
CA LYS A 113 -3.55 -19.01 -6.65
C LYS A 113 -2.33 -18.11 -6.80
N LEU A 114 -2.31 -17.26 -7.83
CA LEU A 114 -1.18 -16.36 -8.09
C LEU A 114 -1.05 -15.29 -7.00
N GLY A 115 -2.17 -14.65 -6.63
CA GLY A 115 -2.20 -13.61 -5.61
C GLY A 115 -1.75 -14.13 -4.25
N ARG A 116 -2.23 -15.29 -3.83
CA ARG A 116 -1.83 -15.91 -2.56
C ARG A 116 -0.36 -16.29 -2.54
N GLN A 117 0.17 -16.86 -3.62
CA GLN A 117 1.58 -17.20 -3.69
C GLN A 117 2.47 -15.98 -3.42
N LEU A 118 2.18 -14.85 -4.06
CA LEU A 118 2.96 -13.62 -3.88
C LEU A 118 2.74 -12.97 -2.50
N ILE A 119 1.53 -13.08 -1.94
CA ILE A 119 1.27 -12.68 -0.54
C ILE A 119 2.11 -13.54 0.41
N ASP A 120 2.13 -14.86 0.20
CA ASP A 120 2.86 -15.80 1.06
C ASP A 120 4.36 -15.47 1.04
N GLU A 121 4.96 -15.27 -0.14
CA GLU A 121 6.36 -14.85 -0.27
C GLU A 121 6.65 -13.57 0.54
N ALA A 122 5.80 -12.54 0.39
CA ALA A 122 5.99 -11.27 1.09
C ALA A 122 5.78 -11.39 2.61
N TYR A 123 4.88 -12.26 3.07
CA TYR A 123 4.61 -12.51 4.48
C TYR A 123 5.69 -13.37 5.14
N ASP A 124 6.24 -14.35 4.43
CA ASP A 124 7.37 -15.15 4.91
C ASP A 124 8.61 -14.26 5.11
N VAL A 125 8.86 -13.34 4.18
CA VAL A 125 9.89 -12.31 4.33
C VAL A 125 9.62 -11.42 5.55
N ALA A 126 8.36 -11.02 5.77
CA ALA A 126 7.98 -10.19 6.92
C ALA A 126 8.25 -10.92 8.25
N GLU A 127 7.90 -12.21 8.32
CA GLU A 127 8.13 -13.06 9.49
C GLU A 127 9.62 -13.18 9.82
N LEU A 128 10.46 -13.46 8.81
CA LEU A 128 11.92 -13.51 8.99
C LEU A 128 12.51 -12.16 9.42
N ALA A 129 11.94 -11.05 8.94
CA ALA A 129 12.35 -9.70 9.28
C ALA A 129 11.77 -9.18 10.62
N GLY A 130 10.92 -9.96 11.30
CA GLY A 130 10.24 -9.53 12.53
C GLY A 130 9.23 -8.38 12.31
N ILE A 131 8.69 -8.24 11.10
CA ILE A 131 7.67 -7.26 10.74
C ILE A 131 6.31 -7.97 10.77
N GLU A 132 5.39 -7.50 11.61
CA GLU A 132 4.02 -8.00 11.64
C GLU A 132 3.12 -7.09 10.78
N PRO A 133 2.57 -7.55 9.64
CA PRO A 133 1.59 -6.79 8.87
C PRO A 133 0.26 -6.61 9.64
N LEU A 134 -0.50 -5.56 9.34
CA LEU A 134 -1.80 -5.28 9.97
C LEU A 134 -2.90 -6.30 9.62
N ASN A 135 -2.73 -6.98 8.49
CA ASN A 135 -3.66 -7.97 7.98
C ASN A 135 -3.05 -9.36 8.10
N SER A 136 -3.87 -10.38 8.31
CA SER A 136 -3.47 -11.76 8.01
C SER A 136 -3.38 -11.96 6.49
N ARG A 137 -2.66 -13.00 6.05
CA ARG A 137 -2.60 -13.41 4.62
C ARG A 137 -3.99 -13.49 3.97
N GLU A 138 -4.95 -14.11 4.67
CA GLU A 138 -6.36 -14.19 4.24
C GLU A 138 -7.03 -12.82 4.09
N LYS A 139 -6.81 -11.92 5.05
CA LYS A 139 -7.41 -10.58 5.03
C LYS A 139 -6.76 -9.71 3.96
N GLU A 140 -5.48 -9.91 3.68
CA GLU A 140 -4.77 -9.22 2.60
C GLU A 140 -5.30 -9.65 1.23
N TRP A 141 -5.42 -10.96 0.99
CA TRP A 141 -6.08 -11.49 -0.21
C TRP A 141 -7.51 -10.97 -0.33
N GLY A 142 -8.28 -11.03 0.76
CA GLY A 142 -9.63 -10.49 0.83
C GLY A 142 -9.70 -9.00 0.46
N SER A 143 -8.69 -8.21 0.83
CA SER A 143 -8.59 -6.78 0.50
C SER A 143 -8.32 -6.56 -0.98
N ILE A 144 -7.39 -7.32 -1.57
CA ILE A 144 -7.10 -7.28 -3.03
C ILE A 144 -8.36 -7.65 -3.82
N ARG A 145 -9.03 -8.75 -3.42
CA ARG A 145 -10.27 -9.19 -4.05
C ARG A 145 -11.36 -8.13 -3.96
N TYR A 146 -11.65 -7.62 -2.76
CA TYR A 146 -12.67 -6.60 -2.55
C TYR A 146 -12.41 -5.33 -3.37
N VAL A 147 -11.16 -4.85 -3.42
CA VAL A 147 -10.82 -3.68 -4.22
C VAL A 147 -11.00 -3.95 -5.71
N SER A 148 -10.59 -5.13 -6.16
CA SER A 148 -10.62 -5.51 -7.58
C SER A 148 -12.03 -5.80 -8.09
N GLU A 149 -12.92 -6.37 -7.26
CA GLU A 149 -14.30 -6.71 -7.63
C GLU A 149 -15.24 -5.53 -7.43
N GLU A 150 -15.18 -4.87 -6.27
CA GLU A 150 -16.27 -4.01 -5.80
C GLU A 150 -15.95 -2.52 -5.92
N THR A 151 -14.73 -2.10 -5.55
CA THR A 151 -14.44 -0.66 -5.43
C THR A 151 -13.81 -0.06 -6.68
N SER A 152 -12.94 -0.82 -7.34
CA SER A 152 -12.08 -0.33 -8.43
C SER A 152 -11.94 -1.30 -9.63
N PRO A 153 -12.99 -2.01 -10.09
CA PRO A 153 -12.86 -3.03 -11.14
C PRO A 153 -12.36 -2.48 -12.49
N LEU A 154 -12.68 -1.21 -12.79
CA LEU A 154 -12.26 -0.56 -14.03
C LEU A 154 -10.90 0.15 -13.93
N TYR A 155 -10.26 0.10 -12.76
CA TYR A 155 -9.05 0.88 -12.48
C TYR A 155 -7.79 0.19 -12.99
N TYR A 156 -6.93 0.99 -13.61
CA TYR A 156 -5.53 0.64 -13.84
C TYR A 156 -4.68 1.20 -12.68
N PRO A 157 -3.84 0.37 -12.03
CA PRO A 157 -3.02 0.83 -10.92
C PRO A 157 -2.04 1.96 -11.27
N SER A 158 -1.55 2.68 -10.25
CA SER A 158 -0.60 3.78 -10.41
C SER A 158 0.64 3.39 -11.22
N MET A 159 1.23 2.24 -10.90
CA MET A 159 2.41 1.72 -11.57
C MET A 159 2.20 1.53 -13.08
N TYR A 160 1.02 1.06 -13.50
CA TYR A 160 0.66 0.96 -14.93
C TYR A 160 0.59 2.35 -15.56
N GLN A 161 -0.07 3.30 -14.89
CA GLN A 161 -0.20 4.67 -15.40
C GLN A 161 1.16 5.35 -15.57
N ASP A 162 2.12 5.09 -14.69
CA ASP A 162 3.50 5.57 -14.82
C ASP A 162 4.20 4.92 -16.02
N MET A 163 4.10 3.60 -16.15
CA MET A 163 4.70 2.84 -17.23
C MET A 163 4.24 3.33 -18.62
N ILE A 164 2.93 3.45 -18.84
CA ILE A 164 2.40 3.89 -20.16
C ILE A 164 2.70 5.36 -20.48
N LYS A 165 3.02 6.17 -19.47
CA LYS A 165 3.43 7.57 -19.63
C LYS A 165 4.96 7.71 -19.76
N GLY A 166 5.70 6.60 -19.82
CA GLY A 166 7.16 6.61 -19.92
C GLY A 166 7.87 7.11 -18.66
N ARG A 167 7.20 7.07 -17.49
CA ARG A 167 7.81 7.42 -16.20
C ARG A 167 8.41 6.18 -15.56
N GLN A 168 9.44 6.40 -14.74
CA GLN A 168 9.99 5.32 -13.91
C GLN A 168 8.92 4.82 -12.94
N THR A 169 8.80 3.50 -12.84
CA THR A 169 7.90 2.83 -11.90
C THR A 169 8.51 2.76 -10.50
N GLU A 170 7.66 2.61 -9.49
CA GLU A 170 8.05 2.42 -8.09
C GLU A 170 8.43 0.96 -7.72
N VAL A 171 8.56 0.06 -8.70
CA VAL A 171 8.74 -1.40 -8.49
C VAL A 171 9.91 -1.75 -7.56
N ASP A 172 11.03 -1.02 -7.63
CA ASP A 172 12.20 -1.24 -6.77
C ASP A 172 11.91 -0.92 -5.29
N TYR A 173 11.00 0.02 -5.02
CA TYR A 173 10.61 0.38 -3.66
C TYR A 173 9.50 -0.52 -3.10
N ILE A 174 8.90 -1.35 -3.95
CA ILE A 174 7.79 -2.25 -3.64
C ILE A 174 8.30 -3.70 -3.67
N ASN A 175 8.37 -4.32 -4.85
CA ASN A 175 8.87 -5.69 -5.01
C ASN A 175 10.37 -5.77 -4.72
N GLY A 176 11.15 -4.78 -5.18
CA GLY A 176 12.59 -4.71 -4.88
C GLY A 176 12.87 -4.63 -3.38
N TYR A 177 12.06 -3.90 -2.62
CA TYR A 177 12.18 -3.85 -1.16
C TYR A 177 11.90 -5.21 -0.50
N VAL A 178 10.85 -5.92 -0.93
CA VAL A 178 10.57 -7.28 -0.41
C VAL A 178 11.72 -8.22 -0.75
N TYR A 179 12.27 -8.14 -1.97
CA TYR A 179 13.44 -8.92 -2.38
C TYR A 179 14.67 -8.63 -1.52
N ASP A 180 15.06 -7.36 -1.37
CA ASP A 180 16.23 -6.97 -0.59
C ASP A 180 16.08 -7.36 0.89
N LEU A 181 14.86 -7.18 1.44
CA LEU A 181 14.54 -7.59 2.81
C LEU A 181 14.64 -9.11 2.97
N GLY A 182 14.12 -9.87 2.01
CA GLY A 182 14.24 -11.33 2.00
C GLY A 182 15.70 -11.77 1.94
N LEU A 183 16.50 -11.19 1.04
CA LEU A 183 17.93 -11.49 0.92
C LEU A 183 18.68 -11.21 2.23
N ALA A 184 18.39 -10.09 2.88
CA ALA A 184 19.01 -9.69 4.14
C ALA A 184 18.65 -10.63 5.31
N ASN A 185 17.50 -11.30 5.25
CA ASN A 185 17.01 -12.20 6.31
C ASN A 185 17.06 -13.69 5.90
N GLY A 186 17.76 -14.02 4.81
CA GLY A 186 18.00 -15.41 4.40
C GLY A 186 16.81 -16.13 3.77
N TYR A 187 15.83 -15.38 3.24
CA TYR A 187 14.73 -15.97 2.47
C TYR A 187 15.23 -16.58 1.16
N GLN A 188 14.75 -17.78 0.84
CA GLN A 188 15.02 -18.47 -0.42
C GLN A 188 13.68 -18.88 -1.03
N ALA A 189 13.42 -18.42 -2.26
CA ALA A 189 12.23 -18.73 -3.04
C ALA A 189 12.35 -20.09 -3.76
#